data_AF-A0A952IY86-F1
#
_entry.id   AF-A0A952IY86-F1
#
_cell.length_a   1.000
_cell.length_b   1.000
_cell.length_c   1.000
_cell.angle_alpha   90.00
_cell.angle_beta   90.00
_cell.angle_gamma   90.00
#
_symmetry.space_group_name_H-M   'P 1'
#
loop_
_entity.id
_entity.type
_entity.pdbx_description
1 polymer ?
#
loop_
_entity_poly.entity_id
_entity_poly.type
_entity_poly.pdbx_seq_one_letter_code
_entity_poly.pdbx_strand_id
1 'polypeptide(L)'
;MLVPAELYRGIEFIRISKLPVGQQQRIKATLAPVLIIKILIGSTIVPDCIQYSDYRAWYETTFKPAPPLSPAPSGAIALAGEPG
;
A
#
# COMPACT_ATOMS: atom_id res chain seq x y z
N MET A 1 8.51 -9.02 -0.33
CA MET A 1 7.91 -9.61 0.88
C MET A 1 7.15 -8.52 1.61
N LEU A 2 5.86 -8.72 1.85
CA LEU A 2 5.02 -7.79 2.60
C LEU A 2 5.28 -8.01 4.10
N VAL A 3 5.55 -6.94 4.83
CA VAL A 3 5.85 -7.01 6.27
C VAL A 3 4.54 -7.03 7.06
N PRO A 4 4.38 -7.90 8.08
CA PRO A 4 3.17 -7.94 8.89
C PRO A 4 2.98 -6.66 9.72
N ALA A 5 1.72 -6.35 10.02
CA ALA A 5 1.36 -5.23 10.89
C ALA A 5 1.78 -5.48 12.34
N GLU A 6 2.23 -4.43 13.02
CA GLU A 6 2.26 -4.36 14.47
C GLU A 6 0.90 -3.85 14.98
N LEU A 7 0.30 -4.55 15.93
CA LEU A 7 -0.94 -4.16 16.58
C LEU A 7 -0.63 -3.56 17.95
N TYR A 8 -0.95 -2.29 18.14
CA TYR A 8 -0.81 -1.62 19.44
C TYR A 8 -2.08 -0.87 19.81
N ARG A 9 -2.70 -1.26 20.93
CA ARG A 9 -3.97 -0.67 21.42
C ARG A 9 -5.07 -0.58 20.34
N GLY A 10 -5.15 -1.57 19.46
CA GLY A 10 -6.13 -1.61 18.36
C GLY A 10 -5.72 -0.82 17.11
N ILE A 11 -4.53 -0.23 17.08
CA ILE A 11 -3.98 0.44 15.90
C ILE A 11 -3.05 -0.54 15.19
N GLU A 12 -3.33 -0.83 13.93
CA GLU A 12 -2.47 -1.60 13.05
C GLU A 12 -1.52 -0.66 12.30
N PHE A 13 -0.22 -0.79 12.54
CA PHE A 13 0.80 0.06 11.94
C PHE A 13 2.05 -0.74 11.59
N ILE A 14 2.91 -0.15 10.77
CA ILE A 14 4.25 -0.66 10.52
C ILE A 14 5.26 0.44 10.79
N ARG A 15 6.49 0.04 11.14
CA ARG A 15 7.61 0.97 11.28
C ARG A 15 8.45 0.94 10.02
N ILE A 16 8.70 2.11 9.42
CA ILE A 16 9.55 2.18 8.22
C ILE A 16 10.94 1.65 8.55
N SER A 17 11.49 2.01 9.70
CA SER A 17 12.81 1.55 10.17
C SER A 17 12.91 0.02 10.37
N LYS A 18 11.76 -0.70 10.44
CA LYS A 18 11.71 -2.16 10.52
C LYS A 18 11.53 -2.83 9.15
N LEU A 19 11.25 -2.07 8.09
CA LEU A 19 11.15 -2.60 6.74
C LEU A 19 12.53 -3.01 6.19
N PRO A 20 12.60 -3.90 5.19
CA PRO A 20 13.84 -4.16 4.48
C PRO A 20 14.35 -2.91 3.76
N VAL A 21 15.67 -2.77 3.63
CA VAL A 21 16.32 -1.53 3.14
C VAL A 21 15.78 -1.03 1.80
N GLY A 22 15.47 -1.94 0.87
CA GLY A 22 14.90 -1.59 -0.43
C GLY A 22 13.48 -1.01 -0.35
N GLN A 23 12.67 -1.45 0.62
CA GLN A 23 11.35 -0.85 0.88
C GLN A 23 11.49 0.47 1.64
N GLN A 24 12.42 0.57 2.58
CA GLN A 24 12.65 1.82 3.31
C GLN A 24 12.97 2.98 2.38
N GLN A 25 13.88 2.78 1.42
CA GLN A 25 14.24 3.84 0.49
C GLN A 25 13.06 4.23 -0.40
N ARG A 26 12.34 3.23 -0.95
CA ARG A 26 11.18 3.48 -1.81
C ARG A 26 10.05 4.16 -1.06
N ILE A 27 9.70 3.71 0.14
CA ILE A 27 8.57 4.27 0.89
C ILE A 27 8.88 5.70 1.32
N LYS A 28 10.12 6.00 1.74
CA LYS A 28 10.54 7.37 2.06
C LYS A 28 10.52 8.30 0.86
N ALA A 29 10.75 7.78 -0.35
CA ALA A 29 10.77 8.55 -1.58
C ALA A 29 9.38 8.76 -2.22
N THR A 30 8.42 7.87 -1.95
CA THR A 30 7.13 7.83 -2.68
C THR A 30 5.92 8.00 -1.79
N LEU A 31 5.99 7.63 -0.51
CA LEU A 31 4.89 7.78 0.43
C LEU A 31 4.74 9.24 0.82
N ALA A 32 3.51 9.74 0.82
CA ALA A 32 3.24 11.09 1.25
C ALA A 32 3.57 11.28 2.74
N PRO A 33 4.21 12.39 3.14
CA PRO A 33 4.61 12.63 4.53
C PRO A 33 3.40 12.73 5.47
N VAL A 34 2.20 13.05 4.94
CA VAL A 34 0.94 13.09 5.70
C VAL A 34 0.50 11.71 6.22
N LEU A 35 0.96 10.63 5.57
CA LEU A 35 0.63 9.25 5.97
C LEU A 35 1.60 8.71 7.04
N ILE A 36 2.69 9.44 7.31
CA ILE A 36 3.66 9.10 8.34
C ILE A 36 3.14 9.65 9.68
N ILE A 37 2.71 8.74 10.54
CA ILE A 37 2.15 9.04 11.85
C ILE A 37 3.16 8.79 12.95
N LYS A 38 2.96 9.47 14.08
CA LYS A 38 3.74 9.25 15.30
C LYS A 38 2.88 8.51 16.31
N ILE A 39 3.36 7.38 16.81
CA ILE A 39 2.64 6.57 17.79
C ILE A 39 3.42 6.58 19.10
N LEU A 40 2.74 6.89 20.20
CA LEU A 40 3.29 6.76 21.55
C LEU A 40 3.10 5.31 22.02
N ILE A 41 4.18 4.54 22.00
CA ILE A 41 4.20 3.13 22.42
C ILE A 41 4.82 3.09 23.81
N GLY A 42 3.99 2.84 24.83
CA GLY A 42 4.40 2.94 26.23
C GLY A 42 4.78 4.37 26.58
N SER A 43 6.07 4.62 26.76
CA SER A 43 6.67 5.93 27.03
C SER A 43 7.53 6.48 25.88
N THR A 44 7.60 5.76 24.75
CA THR A 44 8.45 6.13 23.62
C THR A 44 7.60 6.60 22.44
N ILE A 45 7.89 7.81 21.93
CA ILE A 45 7.28 8.32 20.70
C ILE A 45 8.03 7.74 19.51
N VAL A 46 7.35 7.00 18.66
CA VAL A 46 7.90 6.45 17.42
C VAL A 46 7.34 7.27 16.25
N PRO A 47 8.14 8.16 15.63
CA PRO A 47 7.64 9.09 14.61
C PRO A 47 7.65 8.54 13.17
N ASP A 48 8.02 7.28 13.00
CA ASP A 48 8.31 6.63 11.72
C ASP A 48 7.33 5.48 11.47
N CYS A 49 6.07 5.69 11.87
CA CYS A 49 5.00 4.72 11.76
C CYS A 49 4.10 5.05 10.58
N ILE A 50 3.57 4.03 9.92
CA ILE A 50 2.56 4.16 8.87
C ILE A 50 1.43 3.21 9.22
N GLN A 51 0.19 3.63 9.01
CA GLN A 51 -0.94 2.74 9.19
C GLN A 51 -0.86 1.56 8.21
N TYR A 52 -1.23 0.36 8.67
CA TYR A 52 -1.05 -0.84 7.86
C TYR A 52 -1.87 -0.81 6.56
N SER A 53 -3.07 -0.22 6.59
CA SER A 53 -3.91 -0.03 5.41
C SER A 53 -3.21 0.80 4.33
N ASP A 54 -2.61 1.93 4.69
CA ASP A 54 -1.87 2.79 3.76
C ASP A 54 -0.61 2.10 3.24
N TYR A 55 0.13 1.41 4.12
CA TYR A 55 1.29 0.63 3.69
C TYR A 55 0.90 -0.47 2.69
N ARG A 56 -0.22 -1.17 2.91
CA ARG A 56 -0.70 -2.20 1.99
C ARG A 56 -1.05 -1.59 0.64
N ALA A 57 -1.83 -0.51 0.63
CA ALA A 57 -2.18 0.19 -0.61
C ALA A 57 -0.94 0.68 -1.37
N TRP A 58 0.04 1.24 -0.65
CA TRP A 58 1.32 1.63 -1.22
C TRP A 58 2.10 0.43 -1.78
N TYR A 59 2.14 -0.69 -1.05
CA TYR A 59 2.84 -1.89 -1.46
C TYR A 59 2.26 -2.48 -2.76
N GLU A 60 0.93 -2.52 -2.87
CA GLU A 60 0.22 -3.04 -4.04
C GLU A 60 0.32 -2.13 -5.27
N THR A 61 0.43 -0.82 -5.08
CA THR A 61 0.51 0.15 -6.18
C THR A 61 1.94 0.44 -6.63
N THR A 62 2.89 0.47 -5.70
CA THR A 62 4.26 0.94 -5.94
C THR A 62 5.30 -0.18 -5.91
N PHE A 63 5.13 -1.18 -5.05
CA PHE A 63 6.17 -2.20 -4.79
C PHE A 63 5.94 -3.52 -5.52
N LYS A 64 4.69 -4.01 -5.55
CA LYS A 64 4.23 -5.11 -6.39
C LYS A 64 3.56 -4.48 -7.61
N PRO A 65 4.28 -4.15 -8.70
CA PRO A 65 3.59 -4.00 -9.96
C PRO A 65 3.01 -5.39 -10.27
N ALA A 66 1.73 -5.60 -9.97
CA ALA A 66 1.02 -6.68 -10.63
C ALA A 66 1.17 -6.41 -12.13
N PRO A 67 1.48 -7.41 -12.96
CA PRO A 67 1.25 -7.26 -14.39
C PRO A 67 -0.23 -6.86 -14.56
N PRO A 68 -0.56 -5.96 -15.50
CA PRO A 68 -1.93 -5.53 -15.74
C PRO A 68 -2.78 -6.74 -16.21
N LEU A 69 -3.35 -7.46 -15.25
CA LEU A 69 -4.36 -8.49 -15.46
C LEU A 69 -5.66 -7.88 -14.93
N SER A 70 -6.66 -7.47 -15.68
CA SER A 70 -6.98 -7.36 -17.11
C SER A 70 -8.06 -6.25 -17.16
N PRO A 71 -8.41 -5.69 -18.34
CA PRO A 71 -9.54 -4.78 -18.45
C PRO A 71 -10.80 -5.44 -17.89
N ALA A 72 -11.58 -4.69 -17.12
CA ALA A 72 -12.93 -5.10 -16.74
C ALA A 72 -13.70 -5.51 -18.00
N PRO A 73 -14.47 -6.63 -17.99
CA PRO A 73 -15.42 -6.91 -19.05
C PRO A 73 -16.59 -5.94 -18.91
N SER A 74 -16.44 -4.73 -19.44
CA SER A 74 -17.58 -3.84 -19.66
C SER A 74 -18.38 -4.40 -20.84
N GLY A 75 -19.35 -5.25 -20.49
CA GLY A 75 -20.66 -5.38 -21.13
C GLY A 75 -20.74 -5.37 -22.66
N ALA A 76 -21.08 -6.54 -23.21
CA ALA A 76 -22.09 -6.73 -24.27
C ALA A 76 -22.43 -5.52 -25.17
N ILE A 77 -22.17 -5.65 -26.47
CA ILE A 77 -23.20 -5.88 -27.50
C ILE A 77 -22.49 -6.43 -28.73
N ALA A 78 -22.67 -7.73 -28.98
CA ALA A 78 -22.55 -8.30 -30.30
C ALA A 78 -23.93 -8.16 -30.96
N LEU A 79 -24.04 -7.33 -32.00
CA LEU A 79 -25.09 -7.44 -33.00
C LEU A 79 -24.46 -7.06 -34.34
N ALA A 80 -24.23 -8.09 -35.16
CA ALA A 80 -23.79 -7.97 -36.53
C ALA A 80 -24.80 -7.13 -37.34
N GLY A 81 -24.29 -6.15 -38.07
CA GLY A 81 -24.99 -5.50 -39.18
C GLY A 81 -24.06 -5.49 -40.37
N GLU A 82 -24.12 -6.55 -41.19
CA GLU A 82 -23.50 -6.56 -42.50
C GLU A 82 -24.25 -5.61 -43.45
N PRO A 83 -23.56 -4.80 -44.26
CA PRO A 83 -24.19 -4.00 -45.30
C PRO A 83 -24.44 -4.86 -46.55
N GLY A 84 -25.69 -4.90 -47.01
CA GLY A 84 -26.09 -5.32 -48.35
C GLY A 84 -26.66 -4.13 -49.12
#